data_AF-A0A0H2LUR7-F1
#
_entry.id   AF-A0A0H2LUR7-F1
#
_cell.length_a   1.000
_cell.length_b   1.000
_cell.length_c   1.000
_cell.angle_alpha   90.00
_cell.angle_beta   90.00
_cell.angle_gamma   90.00
#
_symmetry.space_group_name_H-M   'P 1'
#
loop_
_entity.id
_entity.type
_entity.pdbx_description
1 polymer ?
#
loop_
_entity_poly.entity_id
_entity_poly.type
_entity_poly.pdbx_seq_one_letter_code
_entity_poly.pdbx_strand_id
1 'polypeptide(L)'
;MNTKELFLQRKFWAERSALLMGEFLPSLDPFIDHDGLDPEAADTLGMLLDAASRSTESAFLLMSFGKLWDAELVVRSVFEASIKFVYLIHTKNDLRRRHEEFAEHQFQMATMKDDQKARDALASIPDAQGPEWEHLHALVLPDIQRDKLRETYDKAARRSMETRWGYTGLLNVLIKSGDPAYSTLGGLFYGYTTSSHLHHADYVGISIVLGQSRLEPRMRDATHLSHLARLIRDCFTCYELRLGAVCRFTGIDTEAPLQVRQRINDLWTEMTSSNMAWLEVAYGQAA
;
A
#
# COMPACT_ATOMS: atom_id res chain seq x y z
N MET A 1 32.17 0.49 1.26
CA MET A 1 31.48 -0.79 1.22
C MET A 1 31.77 -1.45 -0.11
N ASN A 2 32.22 -2.71 -0.14
CA ASN A 2 32.36 -3.44 -1.42
C ASN A 2 30.97 -3.92 -1.88
N THR A 3 30.72 -4.06 -3.18
CA THR A 3 29.47 -4.58 -3.76
C THR A 3 28.96 -5.85 -3.07
N LYS A 4 29.87 -6.75 -2.64
CA LYS A 4 29.51 -7.96 -1.88
C LYS A 4 28.93 -7.65 -0.49
N GLU A 5 29.49 -6.69 0.22
CA GLU A 5 29.05 -6.26 1.55
C GLU A 5 27.68 -5.58 1.47
N LEU A 6 27.47 -4.70 0.48
CA LEU A 6 26.17 -4.09 0.21
C LEU A 6 25.09 -5.14 -0.05
N PHE A 7 25.41 -6.13 -0.91
CA PHE A 7 24.52 -7.22 -1.23
C PHE A 7 24.11 -8.01 0.02
N LEU A 8 25.09 -8.39 0.86
CA LEU A 8 24.84 -9.17 2.07
C LEU A 8 24.01 -8.38 3.09
N GLN A 9 24.36 -7.11 3.32
CA GLN A 9 23.63 -6.24 4.25
C GLN A 9 22.17 -6.08 3.85
N ARG A 10 21.92 -5.78 2.57
CA ARG A 10 20.57 -5.63 2.03
C ARG A 10 19.76 -6.90 2.17
N LYS A 11 20.35 -8.03 1.76
CA LYS A 11 19.70 -9.34 1.83
C LYS A 11 19.33 -9.66 3.28
N PHE A 12 20.27 -9.48 4.20
CA PHE A 12 20.05 -9.68 5.63
C PHE A 12 18.89 -8.84 6.18
N TRP A 13 18.85 -7.54 5.88
CA TRP A 13 17.76 -6.65 6.32
C TRP A 13 16.41 -7.04 5.75
N ALA A 14 16.33 -7.32 4.45
CA ALA A 14 15.07 -7.68 3.80
C ALA A 14 14.54 -9.03 4.30
N GLU A 15 15.39 -10.05 4.41
CA GLU A 15 14.99 -11.39 4.88
C GLU A 15 14.54 -11.37 6.34
N ARG A 16 15.30 -10.69 7.21
CA ARG A 16 14.91 -10.55 8.62
C ARG A 16 13.60 -9.77 8.76
N SER A 17 13.40 -8.74 7.95
CA SER A 17 12.15 -7.97 7.93
C SER A 17 10.95 -8.82 7.50
N ALA A 18 11.14 -9.67 6.48
CA ALA A 18 10.10 -10.59 6.01
C ALA A 18 9.71 -11.61 7.08
N LEU A 19 10.71 -12.23 7.74
CA LEU A 19 10.47 -13.17 8.84
C LEU A 19 9.72 -12.48 9.99
N LEU A 20 10.19 -11.30 10.41
CA LEU A 20 9.57 -10.55 11.50
C LEU A 20 8.13 -10.14 11.16
N MET A 21 7.86 -9.69 9.93
CA MET A 21 6.50 -9.37 9.49
C MET A 21 5.59 -10.60 9.54
N GLY A 22 6.07 -11.76 9.07
CA GLY A 22 5.34 -13.02 9.14
C GLY A 22 4.96 -13.43 10.57
N GLU A 23 5.86 -13.21 11.52
CA GLU A 23 5.58 -13.45 12.95
C GLU A 23 4.51 -12.51 13.53
N PHE A 24 4.32 -11.33 12.94
CA PHE A 24 3.34 -10.36 13.42
C PHE A 24 1.94 -10.57 12.85
N LEU A 25 1.81 -11.16 11.66
CA LEU A 25 0.50 -11.35 11.00
C LEU A 25 -0.57 -11.96 11.92
N PRO A 26 -0.29 -13.00 12.73
CA PRO A 26 -1.30 -13.59 13.61
C PRO A 26 -1.86 -12.65 14.68
N SER A 27 -1.17 -11.55 15.00
CA SER A 27 -1.67 -10.58 15.98
C SER A 27 -2.83 -9.73 15.47
N LEU A 28 -3.16 -9.83 14.18
CA LEU A 28 -4.37 -9.25 13.60
C LEU A 28 -5.54 -10.25 13.54
N ASP A 29 -5.33 -11.56 13.72
CA ASP A 29 -6.38 -12.58 13.63
C ASP A 29 -7.54 -12.38 14.62
N PRO A 30 -7.29 -12.04 15.91
CA PRO A 30 -8.37 -11.81 16.88
C PRO A 30 -9.33 -10.68 16.51
N PHE A 31 -8.95 -9.83 15.55
CA PHE A 31 -9.82 -8.78 15.04
C PHE A 31 -10.94 -9.34 14.16
N ILE A 32 -10.64 -10.34 13.33
CA ILE A 32 -11.58 -10.86 12.33
C ILE A 32 -12.76 -11.54 13.03
N ASP A 33 -12.50 -12.21 14.16
CA ASP A 33 -13.50 -12.91 14.97
C ASP A 33 -14.18 -12.02 16.02
N HIS A 34 -13.98 -10.70 15.98
CA HIS A 34 -14.51 -9.80 17.00
C HIS A 34 -16.02 -9.56 16.83
N ASP A 35 -16.83 -9.89 17.85
CA ASP A 35 -18.31 -9.79 17.88
C ASP A 35 -18.90 -8.45 17.41
N GLY A 36 -18.13 -7.36 17.47
CA GLY A 36 -18.51 -6.03 17.00
C GLY A 36 -18.39 -5.80 15.49
N LEU A 37 -17.97 -6.79 14.71
CA LEU A 37 -17.92 -6.73 13.25
C LEU A 37 -19.04 -7.54 12.63
N ASP A 38 -19.73 -6.92 11.67
CA ASP A 38 -20.59 -7.66 10.76
C ASP A 38 -19.76 -8.64 9.90
N PRO A 39 -20.23 -9.87 9.62
CA PRO A 39 -19.46 -10.85 8.86
C PRO A 39 -18.98 -10.37 7.49
N GLU A 40 -19.78 -9.60 6.75
CA GLU A 40 -19.39 -9.09 5.42
C GLU A 40 -18.29 -8.03 5.53
N ALA A 41 -18.38 -7.19 6.57
CA ALA A 41 -17.34 -6.22 6.88
C ALA A 41 -16.04 -6.91 7.32
N ALA A 42 -16.14 -7.95 8.16
CA ALA A 42 -14.98 -8.75 8.59
C ALA A 42 -14.27 -9.39 7.40
N ASP A 43 -15.01 -9.98 6.46
CA ASP A 43 -14.44 -10.60 5.26
C ASP A 43 -13.73 -9.58 4.36
N THR A 44 -14.36 -8.41 4.15
CA THR A 44 -13.77 -7.29 3.39
C THR A 44 -12.47 -6.77 4.05
N LEU A 45 -12.47 -6.65 5.37
CA LEU A 45 -11.29 -6.24 6.13
C LEU A 45 -10.19 -7.30 6.06
N GLY A 46 -10.54 -8.59 6.12
CA GLY A 46 -9.64 -9.71 5.89
C GLY A 46 -8.97 -9.66 4.52
N MET A 47 -9.74 -9.38 3.46
CA MET A 47 -9.19 -9.20 2.11
C MET A 47 -8.17 -8.06 2.03
N LEU A 48 -8.41 -6.94 2.73
CA LEU A 48 -7.47 -5.82 2.79
C LEU A 48 -6.20 -6.18 3.58
N LEU A 49 -6.33 -6.93 4.68
CA LEU A 49 -5.19 -7.43 5.45
C LEU A 49 -4.33 -8.37 4.60
N ASP A 50 -4.94 -9.35 3.94
CA ASP A 50 -4.26 -10.28 3.04
C ASP A 50 -3.55 -9.54 1.89
N ALA A 51 -4.24 -8.61 1.23
CA ALA A 51 -3.65 -7.81 0.16
C ALA A 51 -2.44 -6.99 0.63
N ALA A 52 -2.50 -6.40 1.84
CA ALA A 52 -1.38 -5.68 2.43
C ALA A 52 -0.21 -6.61 2.77
N SER A 53 -0.48 -7.80 3.32
CA SER A 53 0.53 -8.79 3.69
C SER A 53 1.26 -9.35 2.47
N ARG A 54 0.53 -9.85 1.46
CA ARG A 54 1.14 -10.37 0.22
C ARG A 54 1.97 -9.32 -0.52
N SER A 55 1.48 -8.06 -0.55
CA SER A 55 2.24 -6.95 -1.14
C SER A 55 3.51 -6.64 -0.33
N THR A 56 3.43 -6.69 1.00
CA THR A 56 4.59 -6.47 1.88
C THR A 56 5.66 -7.52 1.68
N GLU A 57 5.28 -8.80 1.63
CA GLU A 57 6.19 -9.92 1.38
C GLU A 57 6.85 -9.81 0.00
N SER A 58 6.06 -9.49 -1.03
CA SER A 58 6.56 -9.27 -2.38
C SER A 58 7.57 -8.11 -2.44
N ALA A 59 7.30 -7.03 -1.70
CA ALA A 59 8.21 -5.90 -1.60
C ALA A 59 9.53 -6.30 -0.91
N PHE A 60 9.49 -7.06 0.20
CA PHE A 60 10.70 -7.55 0.86
C PHE A 60 11.51 -8.49 -0.04
N LEU A 61 10.86 -9.35 -0.81
CA LEU A 61 11.53 -10.19 -1.79
C LEU A 61 12.32 -9.33 -2.80
N LEU A 62 11.67 -8.35 -3.42
CA LEU A 62 12.32 -7.41 -4.36
C LEU A 62 13.48 -6.64 -3.70
N MET A 63 13.28 -6.19 -2.46
CA MET A 63 14.31 -5.51 -1.67
C MET A 63 15.53 -6.41 -1.45
N SER A 64 15.36 -7.71 -1.16
CA SER A 64 16.48 -8.64 -0.98
C SER A 64 17.37 -8.75 -2.23
N PHE A 65 16.78 -8.62 -3.43
CA PHE A 65 17.48 -8.62 -4.71
C PHE A 65 17.97 -7.23 -5.17
N GLY A 66 17.72 -6.17 -4.41
CA GLY A 66 18.15 -4.81 -4.74
C GLY A 66 17.28 -4.11 -5.76
N LYS A 67 16.07 -4.62 -6.00
CA LYS A 67 15.07 -4.05 -6.89
C LYS A 67 14.22 -3.01 -6.16
N LEU A 68 14.87 -2.00 -5.58
CA LEU A 68 14.22 -1.04 -4.67
C LEU A 68 13.16 -0.19 -5.39
N TRP A 69 13.41 0.21 -6.64
CA TRP A 69 12.44 0.96 -7.43
C TRP A 69 11.21 0.14 -7.83
N ASP A 70 11.39 -1.14 -8.13
CA ASP A 70 10.27 -2.07 -8.35
C ASP A 70 9.52 -2.32 -7.04
N ALA A 71 10.23 -2.42 -5.90
CA ALA A 71 9.62 -2.53 -4.59
C ALA A 71 8.78 -1.29 -4.24
N GLU A 72 9.17 -0.07 -4.67
CA GLU A 72 8.35 1.15 -4.50
C GLU A 72 6.97 1.02 -5.16
N LEU A 73 6.90 0.35 -6.31
CA LEU A 73 5.63 0.10 -7.01
C LEU A 73 4.74 -0.83 -6.18
N VAL A 74 5.32 -1.87 -5.57
CA VAL A 74 4.58 -2.83 -4.74
C VAL A 74 4.16 -2.23 -3.40
N VAL A 75 5.01 -1.41 -2.76
CA VAL A 75 4.70 -0.73 -1.50
C VAL A 75 3.49 0.21 -1.64
N ARG A 76 3.20 0.72 -2.84
CA ARG A 76 1.95 1.46 -3.10
C ARG A 76 0.70 0.64 -2.75
N SER A 77 0.69 -0.64 -3.05
CA SER A 77 -0.43 -1.53 -2.69
C SER A 77 -0.55 -1.71 -1.18
N VAL A 78 0.59 -1.76 -0.46
CA VAL A 78 0.61 -1.79 1.00
C VAL A 78 -0.01 -0.51 1.57
N PHE A 79 0.34 0.66 1.02
CA PHE A 79 -0.22 1.95 1.39
C PHE A 79 -1.73 2.02 1.17
N GLU A 80 -2.19 1.66 -0.02
CA GLU A 80 -3.61 1.67 -0.39
C GLU A 80 -4.44 0.76 0.52
N ALA A 81 -4.02 -0.49 0.68
CA ALA A 81 -4.74 -1.47 1.50
C ALA A 81 -4.80 -1.02 2.97
N SER A 82 -3.69 -0.51 3.52
CA SER A 82 -3.62 -0.07 4.91
C SER A 82 -4.48 1.14 5.19
N ILE A 83 -4.45 2.16 4.33
CA ILE A 83 -5.23 3.37 4.54
C ILE A 83 -6.73 3.10 4.36
N LYS A 84 -7.11 2.24 3.41
CA LYS A 84 -8.52 1.80 3.27
C LYS A 84 -9.00 1.02 4.48
N PHE A 85 -8.18 0.09 4.97
CA PHE A 85 -8.47 -0.67 6.19
C PHE A 85 -8.69 0.27 7.39
N VAL A 86 -7.71 1.14 7.67
CA VAL A 86 -7.79 2.10 8.78
C VAL A 86 -8.99 3.03 8.60
N TYR A 87 -9.27 3.50 7.39
CA TYR A 87 -10.42 4.36 7.12
C TYR A 87 -11.75 3.65 7.38
N LEU A 88 -11.92 2.40 6.97
CA LEU A 88 -13.15 1.64 7.22
C LEU A 88 -13.46 1.55 8.71
N ILE A 89 -12.45 1.26 9.54
CA ILE A 89 -12.62 0.99 10.97
C ILE A 89 -12.30 2.18 11.87
N HIS A 90 -12.06 3.36 11.29
CA HIS A 90 -11.68 4.55 12.06
C HIS A 90 -12.76 4.92 13.09
N THR A 91 -14.04 4.77 12.75
CA THR A 91 -15.17 5.01 13.65
C THR A 91 -16.24 3.94 13.47
N LYS A 92 -16.70 3.33 14.58
CA LYS A 92 -17.76 2.30 14.55
C LYS A 92 -19.03 2.78 13.85
N ASN A 93 -19.40 4.05 14.06
CA ASN A 93 -20.62 4.65 13.52
C ASN A 93 -20.62 4.75 11.99
N ASP A 94 -19.46 4.84 11.35
CA ASP A 94 -19.37 4.95 9.89
C ASP A 94 -19.09 3.61 9.20
N LEU A 95 -18.75 2.56 9.94
CA LEU A 95 -18.25 1.29 9.37
C LEU A 95 -19.19 0.76 8.29
N ARG A 96 -20.49 0.60 8.61
CA ARG A 96 -21.48 0.07 7.67
C ARG A 96 -21.55 0.88 6.37
N ARG A 97 -21.66 2.21 6.47
CA ARG A 97 -21.75 3.09 5.30
C ARG A 97 -20.46 3.05 4.47
N ARG A 98 -19.29 3.06 5.13
CA ARG A 98 -17.99 3.02 4.43
C ARG A 98 -17.76 1.66 3.78
N HIS A 99 -18.19 0.58 4.43
CA HIS A 99 -18.15 -0.77 3.88
C HIS A 99 -19.03 -0.89 2.64
N GLU A 100 -20.30 -0.45 2.70
CA GLU A 100 -21.20 -0.42 1.54
C GLU A 100 -20.61 0.42 0.38
N GLU A 101 -20.07 1.60 0.69
CA GLU A 101 -19.38 2.41 -0.32
C GLU A 101 -18.18 1.67 -0.97
N PHE A 102 -17.40 0.95 -0.17
CA PHE A 102 -16.19 0.26 -0.63
C PHE A 102 -16.48 -1.05 -1.37
N ALA A 103 -17.24 -1.94 -0.74
CA ALA A 103 -17.49 -3.30 -1.22
C ALA A 103 -18.54 -3.33 -2.33
N GLU A 104 -19.54 -2.44 -2.30
CA GLU A 104 -20.62 -2.45 -3.29
C GLU A 104 -20.46 -1.32 -4.30
N HIS A 105 -20.47 -0.06 -3.85
CA HIS A 105 -20.52 1.06 -4.79
C HIS A 105 -19.24 1.16 -5.63
N GLN A 106 -18.06 1.09 -5.02
CA GLN A 106 -16.80 1.10 -5.79
C GLN A 106 -16.69 -0.10 -6.72
N PHE A 107 -17.09 -1.28 -6.26
CA PHE A 107 -17.06 -2.50 -7.06
C PHE A 107 -17.92 -2.34 -8.32
N GLN A 108 -19.18 -1.91 -8.15
CA GLN A 108 -20.09 -1.68 -9.27
C GLN A 108 -19.56 -0.62 -10.25
N MET A 109 -19.00 0.49 -9.73
CA MET A 109 -18.36 1.51 -10.56
C MET A 109 -17.13 0.98 -11.31
N ALA A 110 -16.35 0.07 -10.70
CA ALA A 110 -15.23 -0.59 -11.35
C ALA A 110 -15.72 -1.53 -12.46
N THR A 111 -16.73 -2.35 -12.20
CA THR A 111 -17.34 -3.24 -13.22
C THR A 111 -17.84 -2.46 -14.43
N MET A 112 -18.44 -1.27 -14.24
CA MET A 112 -18.84 -0.41 -15.36
C MET A 112 -17.66 0.05 -16.22
N LYS A 113 -16.51 0.34 -15.60
CA LYS A 113 -15.30 0.74 -16.34
C LYS A 113 -14.70 -0.45 -17.09
N ASP A 114 -14.71 -1.61 -16.48
CA ASP A 114 -14.16 -2.82 -17.09
C ASP A 114 -15.03 -3.31 -18.24
N ASP A 115 -16.37 -3.23 -18.14
CA ASP A 115 -17.30 -3.41 -19.27
C ASP A 115 -16.94 -2.50 -20.44
N GLN A 116 -16.77 -1.19 -20.18
CA GLN A 116 -16.46 -0.24 -21.24
C GLN A 116 -15.10 -0.54 -21.90
N LYS A 117 -14.06 -0.81 -21.10
CA LYS A 117 -12.73 -1.18 -21.62
C LYS A 117 -12.76 -2.47 -22.43
N ALA A 118 -13.50 -3.49 -21.97
CA ALA A 118 -13.64 -4.74 -22.68
C ALA A 118 -14.31 -4.54 -24.03
N ARG A 119 -15.39 -3.75 -24.09
CA ARG A 119 -16.06 -3.38 -25.35
C ARG A 119 -15.14 -2.62 -26.29
N ASP A 120 -14.40 -1.63 -25.78
CA ASP A 120 -13.46 -0.82 -26.59
C ASP A 120 -12.32 -1.68 -27.14
N ALA A 121 -11.80 -2.62 -26.34
CA ALA A 121 -10.77 -3.57 -26.75
C ALA A 121 -11.31 -4.54 -27.83
N LEU A 122 -12.45 -5.17 -27.59
CA LEU A 122 -13.10 -6.10 -28.54
C LEU A 122 -13.44 -5.40 -29.87
N ALA A 123 -13.86 -4.13 -29.85
CA ALA A 123 -14.12 -3.36 -31.05
C ALA A 123 -12.86 -3.08 -31.90
N SER A 124 -11.68 -3.14 -31.28
CA SER A 124 -10.39 -2.85 -31.92
C SER A 124 -9.67 -4.11 -32.43
N ILE A 125 -10.17 -5.30 -32.09
CA ILE A 125 -9.54 -6.59 -32.42
C ILE A 125 -10.17 -7.17 -33.70
N PRO A 126 -9.37 -7.47 -34.74
CA PRO A 126 -9.82 -8.28 -35.86
C PRO A 126 -10.18 -9.68 -35.37
N ASP A 127 -11.39 -10.15 -35.70
CA ASP A 127 -11.95 -11.43 -35.20
C ASP A 127 -12.07 -11.53 -33.67
N ALA A 128 -12.72 -10.53 -33.07
CA ALA A 128 -13.00 -10.48 -31.64
C ALA A 128 -13.93 -11.61 -31.11
N GLN A 129 -14.38 -12.54 -31.96
CA GLN A 129 -15.22 -13.68 -31.56
C GLN A 129 -14.41 -14.95 -31.27
N GLY A 130 -13.09 -14.91 -31.48
CA GLY A 130 -12.21 -16.04 -31.18
C GLY A 130 -12.18 -16.42 -29.70
N PRO A 131 -11.93 -17.71 -29.37
CA PRO A 131 -11.89 -18.21 -27.99
C PRO A 131 -10.81 -17.54 -27.12
N GLU A 132 -9.75 -17.01 -27.72
CA GLU A 132 -8.70 -16.28 -27.02
C GLU A 132 -9.21 -14.99 -26.35
N TRP A 133 -10.36 -14.47 -26.76
CA TRP A 133 -10.98 -13.24 -26.22
C TRP A 133 -12.11 -13.50 -25.23
N GLU A 134 -12.42 -14.76 -24.89
CA GLU A 134 -13.50 -15.12 -23.96
C GLU A 134 -13.38 -14.40 -22.61
N HIS A 135 -12.15 -14.19 -22.13
CA HIS A 135 -11.89 -13.46 -20.89
C HIS A 135 -12.34 -11.98 -20.95
N LEU A 136 -12.31 -11.34 -22.13
CA LEU A 136 -12.84 -9.98 -22.32
C LEU A 136 -14.36 -10.01 -22.42
N HIS A 137 -14.95 -10.98 -23.13
CA HIS A 137 -16.40 -11.15 -23.20
C HIS A 137 -17.03 -11.39 -21.83
N ALA A 138 -16.33 -12.10 -20.94
CA ALA A 138 -16.77 -12.31 -19.55
C ALA A 138 -16.89 -11.02 -18.72
N LEU A 139 -16.23 -9.93 -19.14
CA LEU A 139 -16.33 -8.62 -18.49
C LEU A 139 -17.46 -7.75 -19.06
N VAL A 140 -18.03 -8.14 -20.21
CA VAL A 140 -19.10 -7.38 -20.86
C VAL A 140 -20.42 -7.59 -20.12
N LEU A 141 -20.97 -6.50 -19.61
CA LEU A 141 -22.25 -6.53 -18.89
C LEU A 141 -23.42 -6.61 -19.87
N PRO A 142 -24.52 -7.32 -19.52
CA PRO A 142 -25.79 -7.21 -20.22
C PRO A 142 -26.27 -5.75 -20.25
N ASP A 143 -26.85 -5.31 -21.37
CA ASP A 143 -27.22 -3.90 -21.57
C ASP A 143 -28.16 -3.37 -20.47
N ILE A 144 -29.14 -4.19 -20.05
CA ILE A 144 -30.07 -3.85 -18.95
C ILE A 144 -29.32 -3.55 -17.64
N GLN A 145 -28.31 -4.37 -17.30
CA GLN A 145 -27.52 -4.17 -16.09
C GLN A 145 -26.64 -2.94 -16.19
N ARG A 146 -26.02 -2.72 -17.36
CA ARG A 146 -25.20 -1.53 -17.62
C ARG A 146 -26.02 -0.25 -17.49
N ASP A 147 -27.21 -0.22 -18.08
CA ASP A 147 -28.06 0.97 -18.09
C ASP A 147 -28.57 1.29 -16.68
N LYS A 148 -28.96 0.27 -15.91
CA LYS A 148 -29.30 0.42 -14.47
C LYS A 148 -28.15 1.02 -13.65
N LEU A 149 -26.92 0.54 -13.87
CA LEU A 149 -25.75 1.08 -13.18
C LEU A 149 -25.43 2.52 -13.59
N ARG A 150 -25.64 2.87 -14.87
CA ARG A 150 -25.46 4.25 -15.38
C ARG A 150 -26.48 5.22 -14.79
N GLU A 151 -27.72 4.77 -14.57
CA GLU A 151 -28.76 5.56 -13.90
C GLU A 151 -28.47 5.74 -12.42
N THR A 152 -27.96 4.70 -11.76
CA THR A 152 -27.63 4.73 -10.33
C THR A 152 -26.40 5.62 -10.06
N TYR A 153 -25.37 5.53 -10.91
CA TYR A 153 -24.11 6.24 -10.73
C TYR A 153 -23.83 7.20 -11.89
N ASP A 154 -24.36 8.41 -11.75
CA ASP A 154 -24.04 9.49 -12.68
C ASP A 154 -22.53 9.84 -12.67
N LYS A 155 -22.12 10.70 -13.61
CA LYS A 155 -20.70 11.09 -13.74
C LYS A 155 -20.18 11.84 -12.50
N ALA A 156 -21.03 12.61 -11.83
CA ALA A 156 -20.63 13.41 -10.66
C ALA A 156 -20.44 12.51 -9.43
N ALA A 157 -21.37 11.59 -9.19
CA ALA A 157 -21.31 10.58 -8.14
C ALA A 157 -20.04 9.72 -8.26
N ARG A 158 -19.73 9.24 -9.48
CA ARG A 158 -18.51 8.48 -9.75
C ARG A 158 -17.24 9.26 -9.43
N ARG A 159 -17.13 10.49 -9.93
CA ARG A 159 -15.96 11.36 -9.67
C ARG A 159 -15.81 11.67 -8.18
N SER A 160 -16.92 11.93 -7.50
CA SER A 160 -16.93 12.16 -6.05
C SER A 160 -16.43 10.92 -5.30
N MET A 161 -16.91 9.73 -5.65
CA MET A 161 -16.49 8.48 -5.02
C MET A 161 -15.00 8.21 -5.21
N GLU A 162 -14.50 8.35 -6.45
CA GLU A 162 -13.07 8.20 -6.77
C GLU A 162 -12.20 9.18 -5.98
N THR A 163 -12.65 10.42 -5.84
CA THR A 163 -11.90 11.44 -5.09
C THR A 163 -11.84 11.12 -3.61
N ARG A 164 -12.96 10.67 -3.02
CA ARG A 164 -13.03 10.33 -1.58
C ARG A 164 -12.18 9.11 -1.24
N TRP A 165 -12.26 8.07 -2.07
CA TRP A 165 -11.59 6.79 -1.84
C TRP A 165 -10.20 6.66 -2.46
N GLY A 166 -9.76 7.67 -3.22
CA GLY A 166 -8.38 7.78 -3.63
C GLY A 166 -7.47 7.94 -2.40
N TYR A 167 -6.27 7.38 -2.46
CA TYR A 167 -5.30 7.38 -1.36
C TYR A 167 -5.12 8.74 -0.69
N THR A 168 -4.87 9.79 -1.48
CA THR A 168 -4.70 11.15 -0.98
C THR A 168 -5.96 11.68 -0.31
N GLY A 169 -7.15 11.32 -0.79
CA GLY A 169 -8.42 11.68 -0.19
C GLY A 169 -8.56 11.08 1.21
N LEU A 170 -8.38 9.75 1.31
CA LEU A 170 -8.46 9.01 2.56
C LEU A 170 -7.41 9.48 3.58
N LEU A 171 -6.16 9.64 3.14
CA LEU A 171 -5.07 10.08 4.00
C LEU A 171 -5.33 11.47 4.59
N ASN A 172 -5.85 12.40 3.77
CA ASN A 172 -6.22 13.73 4.23
C ASN A 172 -7.38 13.70 5.24
N VAL A 173 -8.35 12.80 5.06
CA VAL A 173 -9.44 12.66 6.04
C VAL A 173 -8.92 12.15 7.38
N LEU A 174 -7.99 11.18 7.37
CA LEU A 174 -7.37 10.67 8.60
C LEU A 174 -6.50 11.73 9.28
N ILE A 175 -5.66 12.46 8.55
CA ILE A 175 -4.81 13.52 9.12
C ILE A 175 -5.67 14.64 9.74
N LYS A 176 -6.78 15.00 9.09
CA LYS A 176 -7.67 16.09 9.54
C LYS A 176 -8.72 15.66 10.57
N SER A 177 -8.72 14.40 11.00
CA SER A 177 -9.70 13.92 11.98
C SER A 177 -9.50 14.48 13.38
N GLY A 178 -8.32 15.03 13.66
CA GLY A 178 -7.92 15.45 15.00
C GLY A 178 -7.39 14.30 15.89
N ASP A 179 -7.37 13.06 15.37
CA ASP A 179 -6.77 11.92 16.09
C ASP A 179 -5.23 12.03 16.05
N PRO A 180 -4.55 12.13 17.21
CA PRO A 180 -3.09 12.20 17.28
C PRO A 180 -2.39 11.02 16.59
N ALA A 181 -3.02 9.84 16.56
CA ALA A 181 -2.45 8.65 15.95
C ALA A 181 -2.25 8.78 14.43
N TYR A 182 -2.96 9.69 13.78
CA TYR A 182 -2.89 9.90 12.33
C TYR A 182 -2.22 11.21 11.93
N SER A 183 -1.83 12.04 12.90
CA SER A 183 -1.25 13.37 12.66
C SER A 183 0.06 13.36 11.87
N THR A 184 0.84 12.28 11.97
CA THR A 184 2.17 12.12 11.34
C THR A 184 2.12 11.40 10.00
N LEU A 185 0.93 10.99 9.53
CA LEU A 185 0.77 10.24 8.29
C LEU A 185 1.21 11.00 7.03
N GLY A 186 1.39 12.33 7.12
CA GLY A 186 1.85 13.16 6.02
C GLY A 186 3.19 12.68 5.41
N GLY A 187 4.03 11.98 6.19
CA GLY A 187 5.28 11.40 5.67
C GLY A 187 5.07 10.39 4.54
N LEU A 188 3.93 9.70 4.49
CA LEU A 188 3.64 8.68 3.47
C LEU A 188 3.36 9.25 2.07
N PHE A 189 3.06 10.56 1.96
CA PHE A 189 2.81 11.21 0.67
C PHE A 189 4.02 11.12 -0.27
N TYR A 190 5.23 11.21 0.26
CA TYR A 190 6.44 11.21 -0.54
C TYR A 190 6.63 9.87 -1.29
N GLY A 191 6.55 8.75 -0.55
CA GLY A 191 6.66 7.41 -1.14
C GLY A 191 5.56 7.15 -2.17
N TYR A 192 4.31 7.51 -1.85
CA TYR A 192 3.18 7.35 -2.76
C TYR A 192 3.35 8.15 -4.07
N THR A 193 3.77 9.42 -3.96
CA THR A 193 3.99 10.30 -5.13
C THR A 193 5.12 9.77 -6.00
N THR A 194 6.24 9.37 -5.38
CA THR A 194 7.38 8.77 -6.08
C THR A 194 6.97 7.50 -6.83
N SER A 195 6.25 6.60 -6.16
CA SER A 195 5.70 5.39 -6.76
C SER A 195 4.77 5.70 -7.95
N SER A 196 3.99 6.79 -7.87
CA SER A 196 3.13 7.21 -8.98
C SER A 196 3.92 7.64 -10.22
N HIS A 197 4.98 8.43 -10.05
CA HIS A 197 5.86 8.81 -11.17
C HIS A 197 6.53 7.60 -11.81
N LEU A 198 7.01 6.66 -10.99
CA LEU A 198 7.60 5.41 -11.45
C LEU A 198 6.59 4.54 -12.20
N HIS A 199 5.38 4.39 -11.66
CA HIS A 199 4.32 3.57 -12.26
C HIS A 199 3.91 4.07 -13.64
N HIS A 200 3.89 5.40 -13.83
CA HIS A 200 3.58 6.01 -15.13
C HIS A 200 4.78 6.10 -16.07
N ALA A 201 5.99 5.71 -15.62
CA ALA A 201 7.24 5.88 -16.35
C ALA A 201 7.39 7.30 -16.92
N ASP A 202 6.90 8.31 -16.19
CA ASP A 202 7.01 9.69 -16.64
C ASP A 202 8.46 10.18 -16.50
N TYR A 203 8.75 11.36 -17.06
CA TYR A 203 10.11 11.88 -17.08
C TYR A 203 10.71 12.01 -15.68
N VAL A 204 9.89 12.35 -14.67
CA VAL A 204 10.34 12.43 -13.27
C VAL A 204 10.73 11.03 -12.78
N GLY A 205 9.84 10.04 -12.94
CA GLY A 205 10.08 8.66 -12.52
C GLY A 205 11.35 8.06 -13.11
N ILE A 206 11.51 8.14 -14.44
CA ILE A 206 12.70 7.57 -15.11
C ILE A 206 13.98 8.35 -14.76
N SER A 207 13.89 9.66 -14.55
CA SER A 207 15.05 10.49 -14.23
C SER A 207 15.60 10.23 -12.84
N ILE A 208 14.75 9.92 -11.86
CA ILE A 208 15.16 9.60 -10.49
C ILE A 208 16.02 8.33 -10.47
N VAL A 209 15.56 7.27 -11.15
CA VAL A 209 16.28 5.99 -11.25
C VAL A 209 17.64 6.17 -11.93
N LEU A 210 17.64 6.87 -13.09
CA LEU A 210 18.86 7.13 -13.83
C LEU A 210 19.83 8.04 -13.06
N GLY A 211 19.31 9.05 -12.37
CA GLY A 211 20.07 9.96 -11.53
C GLY A 211 20.84 9.20 -10.44
N GLN A 212 20.18 8.28 -9.73
CA GLN A 212 20.83 7.47 -8.72
C GLN A 212 21.94 6.57 -9.30
N SER A 213 21.74 6.01 -10.49
CA SER A 213 22.75 5.17 -11.14
C SER A 213 24.04 5.91 -11.51
N ARG A 214 23.96 7.24 -11.65
CA ARG A 214 25.06 8.13 -12.03
C ARG A 214 25.81 8.72 -10.83
N LEU A 215 25.35 8.45 -9.60
CA LEU A 215 26.02 8.92 -8.40
C LEU A 215 27.39 8.26 -8.22
N GLU A 216 28.33 9.00 -7.62
CA GLU A 216 29.61 8.45 -7.19
C GLU A 216 29.42 7.24 -6.26
N PRO A 217 30.29 6.22 -6.31
CA PRO A 217 30.04 4.93 -5.65
C PRO A 217 29.65 5.02 -4.17
N ARG A 218 30.35 5.86 -3.38
CA ARG A 218 30.04 6.04 -1.94
C ARG A 218 28.64 6.61 -1.72
N MET A 219 28.27 7.63 -2.49
CA MET A 219 26.95 8.28 -2.41
C MET A 219 25.85 7.34 -2.88
N ARG A 220 26.06 6.66 -4.02
CA ARG A 220 25.12 5.68 -4.56
C ARG A 220 24.79 4.58 -3.56
N ASP A 221 25.80 4.01 -2.93
CA ASP A 221 25.64 2.90 -1.99
C ASP A 221 24.94 3.36 -0.70
N ALA A 222 25.27 4.56 -0.19
CA ALA A 222 24.59 5.16 0.96
C ALA A 222 23.10 5.46 0.66
N THR A 223 22.81 6.06 -0.50
CA THR A 223 21.43 6.30 -0.95
C THR A 223 20.66 4.98 -1.12
N HIS A 224 21.31 3.92 -1.63
CA HIS A 224 20.67 2.61 -1.77
C HIS A 224 20.26 2.01 -0.42
N LEU A 225 21.14 2.03 0.58
CA LEU A 225 20.82 1.51 1.92
C LEU A 225 19.77 2.38 2.64
N SER A 226 19.84 3.70 2.50
CA SER A 226 18.83 4.61 3.07
C SER A 226 17.46 4.37 2.43
N HIS A 227 17.41 4.20 1.10
CA HIS A 227 16.17 3.86 0.38
C HIS A 227 15.59 2.52 0.83
N LEU A 228 16.43 1.49 0.96
CA LEU A 228 16.03 0.19 1.50
C LEU A 228 15.44 0.32 2.91
N ALA A 229 16.15 0.99 3.82
CA ALA A 229 15.71 1.19 5.19
C ALA A 229 14.37 1.92 5.27
N ARG A 230 14.18 2.96 4.43
CA ARG A 230 12.89 3.67 4.32
C ARG A 230 11.78 2.73 3.85
N LEU A 231 11.99 1.97 2.78
CA LEU A 231 10.97 1.06 2.26
C LEU A 231 10.53 0.01 3.28
N ILE A 232 11.50 -0.57 4.01
CA ILE A 232 11.20 -1.49 5.10
C ILE A 232 10.37 -0.79 6.19
N ARG A 233 10.79 0.42 6.59
CA ARG A 233 10.07 1.23 7.57
C ARG A 233 8.65 1.58 7.12
N ASP A 234 8.45 1.89 5.86
CA ASP A 234 7.14 2.20 5.28
C ASP A 234 6.18 1.01 5.42
N CYS A 235 6.65 -0.22 5.15
CA CYS A 235 5.87 -1.45 5.35
C CYS A 235 5.47 -1.67 6.82
N PHE A 236 6.41 -1.52 7.75
CA PHE A 236 6.13 -1.70 9.19
C PHE A 236 5.29 -0.56 9.77
N THR A 237 5.45 0.67 9.28
CA THR A 237 4.57 1.79 9.64
C THR A 237 3.14 1.47 9.25
N CYS A 238 2.93 0.94 8.05
CA CYS A 238 1.60 0.52 7.59
C CYS A 238 1.03 -0.61 8.44
N TYR A 239 1.87 -1.57 8.84
CA TYR A 239 1.49 -2.61 9.77
C TYR A 239 1.04 -2.04 11.13
N GLU A 240 1.85 -1.18 11.75
CA GLU A 240 1.54 -0.54 13.03
C GLU A 240 0.26 0.29 12.95
N LEU A 241 -0.02 0.93 11.81
CA LEU A 241 -1.27 1.65 11.59
C LEU A 241 -2.49 0.73 11.63
N ARG A 242 -2.41 -0.41 10.95
CA ARG A 242 -3.50 -1.41 10.95
C ARG A 242 -3.70 -1.97 12.36
N LEU A 243 -2.62 -2.40 13.02
CA LEU A 243 -2.68 -2.93 14.39
C LEU A 243 -3.22 -1.90 15.39
N GLY A 244 -2.74 -0.66 15.32
CA GLY A 244 -3.23 0.41 16.18
C GLY A 244 -4.71 0.73 15.95
N ALA A 245 -5.18 0.68 14.70
CA ALA A 245 -6.59 0.88 14.37
C ALA A 245 -7.45 -0.28 14.91
N VAL A 246 -6.98 -1.53 14.80
CA VAL A 246 -7.63 -2.72 15.38
C VAL A 246 -7.80 -2.56 16.89
N CYS A 247 -6.73 -2.29 17.63
CA CYS A 247 -6.80 -2.18 19.09
C CYS A 247 -7.74 -1.06 19.55
N ARG A 248 -7.76 0.07 18.83
CA ARG A 248 -8.71 1.16 19.11
C ARG A 248 -10.15 0.75 18.79
N PHE A 249 -10.38 0.02 17.70
CA PHE A 249 -11.71 -0.41 17.31
C PHE A 249 -12.30 -1.45 18.29
N THR A 250 -11.50 -2.44 18.68
CA THR A 250 -11.95 -3.55 19.54
C THR A 250 -11.92 -3.18 21.02
N GLY A 251 -11.01 -2.29 21.43
CA GLY A 251 -10.74 -2.02 22.84
C GLY A 251 -9.94 -3.12 23.54
N ILE A 252 -9.37 -4.07 22.77
CA ILE A 252 -8.48 -5.12 23.29
C ILE A 252 -7.16 -4.50 23.76
N ASP A 253 -6.60 -5.06 24.83
CA ASP A 253 -5.41 -4.55 25.52
C ASP A 253 -4.19 -4.38 24.59
N THR A 254 -3.39 -3.36 24.88
CA THR A 254 -2.31 -2.82 24.06
C THR A 254 -0.97 -3.54 24.24
N GLU A 255 -0.89 -4.60 25.04
CA GLU A 255 0.35 -5.31 25.32
C GLU A 255 1.00 -5.91 24.06
N ALA A 256 0.21 -6.59 23.22
CA ALA A 256 0.71 -7.14 21.95
C ALA A 256 1.26 -6.05 21.00
N PRO A 257 0.56 -4.93 20.75
CA PRO A 257 1.11 -3.79 20.02
C PRO A 257 2.41 -3.21 20.59
N LEU A 258 2.56 -3.17 21.92
CA LEU A 258 3.79 -2.67 22.55
C LEU A 258 4.97 -3.61 22.29
N GLN A 259 4.77 -4.93 22.40
CA GLN A 259 5.79 -5.93 22.09
C GLN A 259 6.20 -5.87 20.61
N VAL A 260 5.22 -5.76 19.71
CA VAL A 260 5.49 -5.59 18.26
C VAL A 260 6.32 -4.34 18.01
N ARG A 261 5.93 -3.20 18.58
CA ARG A 261 6.65 -1.93 18.42
C ARG A 261 8.08 -2.02 18.94
N GLN A 262 8.31 -2.69 20.06
CA GLN A 262 9.66 -2.88 20.58
C GLN A 262 10.55 -3.64 19.60
N ARG A 263 10.07 -4.77 19.07
CA ARG A 263 10.83 -5.58 18.10
C ARG A 263 11.08 -4.85 16.78
N ILE A 264 10.13 -4.02 16.37
CA ILE A 264 10.29 -3.10 15.23
C ILE A 264 11.40 -2.07 15.51
N ASN A 265 11.44 -1.47 16.71
CA ASN A 265 12.48 -0.52 17.10
C ASN A 265 13.87 -1.16 17.19
N ASP A 266 13.97 -2.41 17.61
CA ASP A 266 15.23 -3.16 17.63
C ASP A 266 15.79 -3.31 16.20
N LEU A 267 14.91 -3.64 15.24
CA LEU A 267 15.26 -3.68 13.81
C LEU A 267 15.71 -2.30 13.29
N TRP A 268 15.08 -1.20 13.74
CA TRP A 268 15.44 0.16 13.34
C TRP A 268 16.78 0.63 13.86
N THR A 269 17.16 0.22 15.06
CA THR A 269 18.45 0.59 15.63
C THR A 269 19.60 0.16 14.72
N GLU A 270 19.45 -1.00 14.06
CA GLU A 270 20.44 -1.51 13.11
C GLU A 270 20.49 -0.71 11.80
N MET A 271 19.33 -0.20 11.33
CA MET A 271 19.22 0.52 10.06
C MET A 271 19.49 2.02 10.18
N THR A 272 19.36 2.60 11.37
CA THR A 272 19.51 4.05 11.62
C THR A 272 20.87 4.57 11.16
N SER A 273 21.91 3.76 11.32
CA SER A 273 23.27 4.03 10.83
C SER A 273 23.33 4.36 9.33
N SER A 274 22.47 3.75 8.50
CA SER A 274 22.46 4.01 7.05
C SER A 274 21.90 5.36 6.66
N ASN A 275 20.86 5.82 7.36
CA ASN A 275 20.30 7.14 7.12
C ASN A 275 21.30 8.23 7.53
N MET A 276 21.98 8.05 8.67
CA MET A 276 23.04 8.96 9.12
C MET A 276 24.22 8.96 8.15
N ALA A 277 24.66 7.79 7.69
CA ALA A 277 25.72 7.68 6.69
C ALA A 277 25.34 8.37 5.36
N TRP A 278 24.07 8.28 4.94
CA TRP A 278 23.59 9.02 3.78
C TRP A 278 23.60 10.53 4.00
N LEU A 279 23.11 11.03 5.15
CA LEU A 279 23.12 12.46 5.48
C LEU A 279 24.55 13.03 5.51
N GLU A 280 25.49 12.29 6.08
CA GLU A 280 26.91 12.67 6.12
C GLU A 280 27.48 12.79 4.69
N VAL A 281 27.25 11.80 3.83
CA VAL A 281 27.78 11.79 2.47
C VAL A 281 27.10 12.84 1.58
N ALA A 282 25.79 13.05 1.75
CA ALA A 282 24.99 13.94 0.92
C ALA A 282 25.15 15.42 1.30
N TYR A 283 25.27 15.72 2.60
CA TYR A 283 25.16 17.08 3.12
C TYR A 283 26.33 17.50 4.04
N GLY A 284 27.31 16.61 4.29
CA GLY A 284 28.40 16.89 5.23
C GLY A 284 27.94 17.05 6.68
N GLN A 285 26.73 16.60 7.00
CA GLN A 285 26.21 16.62 8.37
C GLN A 285 26.72 15.39 9.10
N ALA A 286 27.75 15.56 9.93
CA ALA A 286 28.12 14.57 10.93
C ALA A 286 27.05 14.54 12.04
N ALA A 287 26.76 13.33 12.53
CA ALA A 287 25.95 13.10 13.73
C ALA A 287 26.51 13.86 14.94
#